data_AF-A0A3D4BFX0-F1
#
_entry.id   AF-A0A3D4BFX0-F1
#
_cell.length_a   1.000
_cell.length_b   1.000
_cell.length_c   1.000
_cell.angle_alpha   90.00
_cell.angle_beta   90.00
_cell.angle_gamma   90.00
#
_symmetry.space_group_name_H-M   'P 1'
#
loop_
_entity.id
_entity.type
_entity.pdbx_description
1 polymer ?
#
loop_
_entity_poly.entity_id
_entity_poly.type
_entity_poly.pdbx_seq_one_letter_code
_entity_poly.pdbx_strand_id
1 'polypeptide(L)'
;MIYDTTFRYKPTDHEAEKASNSYLMSLVALVAGLPLPIINLFATLFFYIANRKGTYFVRWHCLQALFSQMALLCMNSFGFWWTISIIFDGKKPTNYYFAYLFTIIFFNLLEFVSTIYSAVQTRKGIHVQQWFFGSLTNLICKPNDK
;
A
#
# COMPACT_ATOMS: atom_id res chain seq x y z
N MET A 1 5.95 -7.19 -11.01
CA MET A 1 5.70 -6.72 -12.39
C MET A 1 4.53 -5.75 -12.33
N ILE A 2 4.63 -4.59 -12.96
CA ILE A 2 3.57 -3.56 -12.97
C ILE A 2 3.01 -3.50 -14.39
N TYR A 3 1.68 -3.50 -14.53
CA TYR A 3 1.02 -3.40 -15.83
C TYR A 3 0.49 -1.97 -16.02
N ASP A 4 0.89 -1.34 -17.12
CA ASP A 4 0.24 -0.13 -17.61
C ASP A 4 -0.98 -0.57 -18.42
N THR A 5 -2.17 -0.31 -17.89
CA THR A 5 -3.43 -0.63 -18.58
C THR A 5 -4.18 0.67 -18.87
N THR A 6 -4.82 0.78 -20.02
CA THR A 6 -5.66 1.95 -20.33
C THR A 6 -6.90 1.92 -19.45
N PHE A 7 -7.06 2.93 -18.59
CA PHE A 7 -8.27 3.08 -17.79
C PHE A 7 -9.49 3.38 -18.68
N ARG A 8 -10.70 3.10 -18.20
CA ARG A 8 -11.95 3.19 -18.99
C ARG A 8 -12.21 4.59 -19.58
N TYR A 9 -11.63 5.62 -18.97
CA TYR A 9 -11.63 7.00 -19.46
C TYR A 9 -10.30 7.67 -19.12
N LYS A 10 -9.98 8.78 -19.79
CA LYS A 10 -8.80 9.59 -19.45
C LYS A 10 -9.10 10.41 -18.19
N PRO A 11 -8.41 10.17 -17.06
CA PRO A 11 -8.64 10.94 -15.84
C PRO A 11 -8.24 12.40 -16.04
N THR A 12 -8.95 13.31 -15.37
CA THR A 12 -8.61 14.72 -15.29
C THR A 12 -7.40 14.95 -14.38
N ASP A 13 -6.69 16.07 -14.55
CA ASP A 13 -5.50 16.38 -13.76
C ASP A 13 -5.79 16.39 -12.25
N HIS A 14 -6.96 16.90 -11.85
CA HIS A 14 -7.41 16.87 -10.46
C HIS A 14 -7.62 15.45 -9.91
N GLU A 15 -8.14 14.51 -10.73
CA GLU A 15 -8.29 13.12 -10.32
C GLU A 15 -6.93 12.41 -10.21
N ALA A 16 -6.04 12.67 -11.16
CA ALA A 16 -4.69 12.12 -11.18
C ALA A 16 -3.86 12.58 -9.96
N GLU A 17 -3.93 13.87 -9.64
CA GLU A 17 -3.29 14.44 -8.46
C GLU A 17 -3.87 13.84 -7.17
N LYS A 18 -5.20 13.74 -7.07
CA LYS A 18 -5.87 13.18 -5.88
C LYS A 18 -5.55 11.70 -5.68
N ALA A 19 -5.49 10.93 -6.77
CA ALA A 19 -5.12 9.52 -6.73
C ALA A 19 -3.64 9.33 -6.37
N SER A 20 -2.74 10.14 -6.92
CA SER A 20 -1.32 10.17 -6.52
C SER A 20 -1.15 10.48 -5.03
N ASN A 21 -1.94 11.43 -4.51
CA ASN A 21 -1.89 11.82 -3.10
C ASN A 21 -2.25 10.66 -2.15
N SER A 22 -2.99 9.65 -2.60
CA SER A 22 -3.25 8.44 -1.80
C SER A 22 -1.97 7.67 -1.46
N TYR A 23 -1.05 7.58 -2.42
CA TYR A 23 0.25 6.94 -2.25
C TYR A 23 1.22 7.86 -1.50
N LEU A 24 1.20 9.17 -1.79
CA LEU A 24 2.04 10.15 -1.08
C LEU A 24 1.70 10.28 0.40
N MET A 25 0.43 10.14 0.79
CA MET A 25 0.05 10.19 2.21
C MET A 25 0.66 9.03 3.01
N SER A 26 0.81 7.85 2.39
CA SER A 26 1.55 6.73 2.98
C SER A 26 3.04 7.04 3.14
N LEU A 27 3.64 7.78 2.20
CA LEU A 27 5.05 8.19 2.26
C LEU A 27 5.32 9.25 3.34
N VAL A 28 4.43 10.23 3.49
CA VAL A 28 4.55 11.26 4.53
C VAL A 28 4.40 10.65 5.92
N ALA A 29 3.48 9.68 6.09
CA ALA A 29 3.34 8.92 7.33
C ALA A 29 4.61 8.12 7.68
N LEU A 30 5.29 7.54 6.69
CA LEU A 30 6.56 6.84 6.88
C LEU A 30 7.67 7.78 7.38
N VAL A 31 7.75 9.00 6.85
CA VAL A 31 8.76 10.00 7.22
C VAL A 31 8.45 10.64 8.58
N ALA A 32 7.18 10.90 8.89
CA ALA A 32 6.76 11.56 10.13
C ALA A 32 6.57 10.61 11.34
N GLY A 33 6.29 9.33 11.09
CA GLY A 33 5.84 8.40 12.13
C GLY A 33 6.89 7.42 12.68
N LEU A 34 8.13 7.43 12.17
CA LEU A 34 8.98 6.22 12.13
C LEU A 34 8.27 5.13 11.28
N PRO A 35 8.96 4.12 10.73
CA PRO A 35 8.35 3.12 9.87
C PRO A 35 7.55 2.12 10.71
N LEU A 36 6.46 2.59 11.33
CA LEU A 36 5.47 1.79 12.01
C LEU A 36 4.37 1.48 10.99
N PRO A 37 4.26 0.24 10.49
CA PRO A 37 3.30 -0.18 9.46
C PRO A 37 1.85 0.18 9.80
N ILE A 38 1.55 0.30 11.10
CA ILE A 38 0.25 0.70 11.63
C ILE A 38 -0.12 2.14 11.19
N ILE A 39 0.83 3.08 11.21
CA ILE A 39 0.56 4.48 10.85
C ILE A 39 0.27 4.59 9.35
N ASN A 40 1.03 3.88 8.51
CA ASN A 40 0.80 3.85 7.07
C ASN A 40 -0.56 3.22 6.70
N LEU A 41 -0.98 2.19 7.43
CA LEU A 41 -2.31 1.61 7.25
C LEU A 41 -3.41 2.60 7.62
N PHE A 42 -3.31 3.28 8.76
CA PHE A 42 -4.32 4.27 9.14
C PHE A 42 -4.37 5.44 8.15
N ALA A 43 -3.22 5.93 7.69
CA ALA A 43 -3.15 6.99 6.69
C ALA A 43 -3.88 6.60 5.39
N THR A 44 -3.57 5.41 4.84
CA THR A 44 -4.23 4.91 3.62
C THR A 44 -5.71 4.59 3.83
N LEU A 45 -6.10 4.10 5.02
CA LEU A 45 -7.49 3.84 5.38
C LEU A 45 -8.32 5.13 5.44
N PHE A 46 -7.85 6.14 6.17
CA PHE A 46 -8.55 7.42 6.26
C PHE A 46 -8.61 8.10 4.89
N PHE A 47 -7.54 8.04 4.09
CA PHE A 47 -7.55 8.59 2.74
C PHE A 47 -8.56 7.86 1.84
N TYR A 48 -8.66 6.53 1.93
CA TYR A 48 -9.68 5.76 1.23
C TYR A 48 -11.09 6.16 1.68
N ILE A 49 -11.35 6.26 2.99
CA ILE A 49 -12.66 6.65 3.53
C ILE A 49 -13.04 8.07 3.05
N ALA A 50 -12.11 9.01 3.05
CA ALA A 50 -12.34 10.38 2.57
C ALA A 50 -12.65 10.43 1.06
N ASN A 51 -12.13 9.47 0.30
CA ASN A 51 -12.28 9.42 -1.16
C ASN A 51 -13.23 8.32 -1.67
N ARG A 52 -13.93 7.62 -0.78
CA ARG A 52 -14.80 6.47 -1.15
C ARG A 52 -15.96 6.84 -2.08
N LYS A 53 -16.38 8.12 -2.08
CA LYS A 53 -17.41 8.67 -2.97
C LYS A 53 -16.82 9.42 -4.19
N GLY A 54 -15.49 9.41 -4.34
CA GLY A 54 -14.81 10.02 -5.47
C GLY A 54 -15.01 9.25 -6.76
N THR A 55 -14.26 9.64 -7.78
CA THR A 55 -14.33 9.02 -9.10
C THR A 55 -13.75 7.60 -9.09
N TYR A 56 -14.05 6.83 -10.13
CA TYR A 56 -13.63 5.43 -10.20
C TYR A 56 -12.10 5.30 -10.12
N PHE A 57 -11.37 6.16 -10.83
CA PHE A 57 -9.91 6.19 -10.83
C PHE A 57 -9.32 6.39 -9.42
N VAL A 58 -9.80 7.42 -8.71
CA VAL A 58 -9.32 7.74 -7.36
C VAL A 58 -9.63 6.61 -6.37
N ARG A 59 -10.88 6.10 -6.38
CA ARG A 59 -11.31 5.02 -5.49
C ARG A 59 -10.48 3.75 -5.69
N TRP A 60 -10.17 3.43 -6.93
CA TRP A 60 -9.38 2.25 -7.29
C TRP A 60 -7.96 2.35 -6.73
N HIS A 61 -7.26 3.46 -6.99
CA HIS A 61 -5.89 3.65 -6.52
C HIS A 61 -5.78 3.70 -4.99
N CYS A 62 -6.73 4.37 -4.33
CA CYS A 62 -6.83 4.36 -2.87
C CYS A 62 -7.01 2.95 -2.30
N LEU A 63 -7.82 2.11 -2.96
CA LEU A 63 -8.07 0.75 -2.51
C LEU A 63 -6.85 -0.18 -2.74
N GLN A 64 -6.15 -0.03 -3.86
CA GLN A 64 -4.87 -0.73 -4.10
C GLN A 64 -3.85 -0.38 -3.01
N ALA A 65 -3.69 0.90 -2.69
CA ALA A 65 -2.79 1.36 -1.62
C ALA A 65 -3.20 0.80 -0.25
N LEU A 66 -4.49 0.76 0.05
CA LEU A 66 -4.98 0.22 1.32
C LEU A 66 -4.67 -1.29 1.46
N PHE A 67 -4.88 -2.07 0.40
CA PHE A 67 -4.59 -3.51 0.44
C PHE A 67 -3.10 -3.80 0.59
N SER A 68 -2.24 -3.01 -0.05
CA SER A 68 -0.80 -3.19 0.07
C SER A 68 -0.31 -2.90 1.49
N GLN A 69 -0.82 -1.83 2.12
CA GLN A 69 -0.52 -1.53 3.53
C GLN A 69 -1.09 -2.59 4.49
N MET A 70 -2.25 -3.16 4.20
CA MET A 70 -2.85 -4.21 5.02
C MET A 70 -2.01 -5.49 4.99
N ALA A 71 -1.49 -5.88 3.82
CA ALA A 71 -0.59 -7.02 3.70
C ALA A 71 0.73 -6.82 4.46
N LEU A 72 1.33 -5.62 4.35
CA LEU A 72 2.52 -5.28 5.12
C LEU A 72 2.25 -5.32 6.63
N LEU A 73 1.09 -4.85 7.10
CA LEU A 73 0.75 -4.91 8.51
C LEU A 73 0.76 -6.37 9.00
N CYS A 74 0.15 -7.30 8.27
CA CYS A 74 0.11 -8.71 8.65
C CYS A 74 1.52 -9.31 8.80
N MET A 75 2.40 -9.06 7.83
CA MET A 75 3.79 -9.55 7.88
C MET A 75 4.57 -8.94 9.05
N ASN A 76 4.50 -7.62 9.19
CA ASN A 76 5.22 -6.92 10.26
C ASN A 76 4.69 -7.27 11.65
N SER A 77 3.37 -7.49 11.80
CA SER A 77 2.74 -7.87 13.07
C SER A 77 3.20 -9.24 13.57
N PHE A 78 3.31 -10.22 12.66
CA PHE A 78 3.86 -11.53 13.01
C PHE A 78 5.33 -11.42 13.45
N GLY A 79 6.14 -10.64 12.73
CA GLY A 79 7.53 -10.36 13.11
C GLY A 79 7.63 -9.70 14.48
N PHE A 80 6.79 -8.68 14.74
CA PHE A 80 6.73 -7.99 16.01
C PHE A 80 6.41 -8.94 17.17
N TRP A 81 5.37 -9.76 17.05
CA TRP A 81 4.99 -10.68 18.13
C TRP A 81 6.03 -11.79 18.35
N TRP A 82 6.69 -12.25 17.27
CA TRP A 82 7.82 -13.16 17.39
C TRP A 82 8.98 -12.50 18.15
N THR A 83 9.33 -11.25 17.84
CA THR A 83 10.35 -10.48 18.57
C THR A 83 9.99 -10.31 20.05
N ILE A 84 8.73 -9.97 20.36
CA ILE A 84 8.24 -9.88 21.73
C ILE A 84 8.39 -11.22 22.45
N SER A 85 8.02 -12.34 21.82
CA SER A 85 8.18 -13.66 22.43
C SER A 85 9.64 -14.00 22.74
N ILE A 86 10.60 -13.56 21.93
CA ILE A 86 12.04 -13.77 22.17
C ILE A 86 12.51 -12.94 23.36
N ILE A 87 12.09 -11.67 23.44
CA ILE A 87 12.48 -10.75 24.52
C ILE A 87 11.89 -11.19 25.87
N PHE A 88 10.61 -11.58 25.91
CA PHE A 88 9.90 -11.86 27.16
C PHE A 88 9.96 -13.33 27.59
N ASP A 89 9.98 -14.31 26.67
CA ASP A 89 10.11 -15.73 27.04
C ASP A 89 11.59 -16.18 27.13
N GLY A 90 12.55 -15.29 26.86
CA GLY A 90 13.99 -15.63 26.88
C GLY A 90 14.39 -16.70 25.85
N LYS A 91 13.55 -16.96 24.83
CA LYS A 91 13.85 -17.90 23.74
C LYS A 91 15.03 -17.37 22.94
N LYS A 92 15.99 -18.25 22.60
CA LYS A 92 17.10 -17.84 21.73
C LYS A 92 16.59 -17.51 20.32
N PRO A 93 17.04 -16.42 19.69
CA PRO A 93 16.71 -16.14 18.31
C PRO A 93 17.26 -17.26 17.42
N THR A 94 16.39 -17.80 16.55
CA THR A 94 16.74 -18.89 15.64
C THR A 94 17.14 -18.35 14.27
N ASN A 95 17.81 -19.17 13.45
CA ASN A 95 18.10 -18.81 12.06
C ASN A 95 16.82 -18.51 11.26
N TYR A 96 15.70 -19.18 11.58
CA TYR A 96 14.40 -18.91 10.98
C TYR A 96 13.88 -17.51 11.30
N TYR A 97 14.09 -17.04 12.53
CA TYR A 97 13.73 -15.67 12.92
C TYR A 97 14.50 -14.63 12.11
N PHE A 98 15.82 -14.80 11.95
CA PHE A 98 16.63 -13.88 11.13
C PHE A 98 16.23 -13.93 9.65
N ALA A 99 16.02 -15.11 9.07
CA ALA A 99 15.51 -15.24 7.70
C ALA A 99 14.17 -14.54 7.52
N TYR A 100 13.28 -14.63 8.51
CA TYR A 100 12.00 -13.94 8.48
C TYR A 100 12.16 -12.42 8.59
N LEU A 101 13.04 -11.90 9.45
CA LEU A 101 13.34 -10.47 9.52
C LEU A 101 13.88 -9.91 8.20
N PHE A 102 14.83 -10.61 7.56
CA PHE A 102 15.33 -10.20 6.24
C PHE A 102 14.22 -10.18 5.20
N THR A 103 13.32 -11.17 5.24
CA THR A 103 12.13 -11.21 4.38
C THR A 103 11.24 -9.99 4.61
N ILE A 104 10.92 -9.66 5.86
CA ILE A 104 10.14 -8.47 6.20
C ILE A 104 10.79 -7.20 5.64
N ILE A 105 12.09 -7.00 5.87
CA ILE A 105 12.81 -5.82 5.41
C ILE A 105 12.75 -5.72 3.87
N PHE A 106 12.97 -6.83 3.17
CA PHE A 106 12.90 -6.89 1.73
C PHE A 106 11.51 -6.52 1.18
N PHE A 107 10.44 -7.07 1.77
CA PHE A 107 9.07 -6.75 1.35
C PHE A 107 8.66 -5.31 1.68
N ASN A 108 9.07 -4.76 2.83
CA ASN A 108 8.84 -3.34 3.13
C ASN A 108 9.54 -2.43 2.12
N LEU A 109 10.77 -2.76 1.72
CA LEU A 109 11.51 -1.98 0.72
C LEU A 109 10.86 -2.07 -0.66
N LEU A 110 10.46 -3.27 -1.09
CA LEU A 110 9.75 -3.46 -2.36
C LEU A 110 8.44 -2.67 -2.40
N GLU A 111 7.69 -2.67 -1.31
CA GLU A 111 6.42 -1.95 -1.24
C GLU A 111 6.64 -0.43 -1.21
N PHE A 112 7.68 0.05 -0.52
CA PHE A 112 8.07 1.45 -0.55
C PHE A 112 8.39 1.93 -1.98
N VAL A 113 9.24 1.18 -2.71
CA VAL A 113 9.58 1.49 -4.11
C VAL A 113 8.34 1.42 -5.01
N SER A 114 7.51 0.40 -4.84
CA SER A 114 6.28 0.21 -5.62
C SER A 114 5.26 1.33 -5.38
N THR A 115 5.17 1.83 -4.14
CA THR A 115 4.32 2.95 -3.75
C THR A 115 4.80 4.25 -4.39
N ILE A 116 6.10 4.53 -4.36
CA ILE A 116 6.68 5.72 -5.03
C ILE A 116 6.43 5.66 -6.52
N TYR A 117 6.70 4.52 -7.16
CA TYR A 117 6.47 4.34 -8.59
C TYR A 117 4.99 4.57 -8.94
N SER A 118 4.08 3.97 -8.18
CA SER A 118 2.64 4.13 -8.38
C SER A 118 2.21 5.59 -8.19
N ALA A 119 2.73 6.30 -7.19
CA ALA A 119 2.45 7.72 -6.99
C ALA A 119 2.86 8.56 -8.21
N VAL A 120 4.11 8.41 -8.66
CA VAL A 120 4.67 9.20 -9.78
C VAL A 120 3.90 8.96 -11.08
N GLN A 121 3.56 7.72 -11.37
CA GLN A 121 2.87 7.37 -12.62
C GLN A 121 1.38 7.74 -12.56
N THR A 122 0.72 7.55 -11.42
CA THR A 122 -0.67 7.96 -11.21
C THR A 122 -0.82 9.49 -11.36
N ARG A 123 0.19 10.27 -10.94
CA ARG A 123 0.22 11.73 -11.16
C ARG A 123 0.24 12.12 -12.63
N LYS A 124 0.78 11.26 -13.51
CA LYS A 124 0.75 11.45 -14.97
C LYS A 124 -0.56 10.97 -15.61
N GLY A 125 -1.52 10.52 -14.81
CA GLY A 125 -2.78 9.92 -15.28
C GLY A 125 -2.63 8.50 -15.81
N ILE A 126 -1.48 7.85 -15.58
CA ILE A 126 -1.24 6.46 -16.00
C ILE A 126 -1.80 5.53 -14.94
N HIS A 127 -2.63 4.59 -15.37
CA HIS A 127 -3.20 3.59 -14.48
C HIS A 127 -2.23 2.44 -14.23
N VAL A 128 -1.64 2.46 -13.05
CA VAL A 128 -0.65 1.47 -12.60
C VAL A 128 -1.30 0.41 -11.73
N GLN A 129 -1.27 -0.84 -12.21
CA GLN A 129 -1.74 -2.01 -11.47
C GLN A 129 -0.56 -2.81 -10.90
N GLN A 130 -0.53 -2.97 -9.57
CA GLN A 130 0.38 -3.91 -8.92
C GLN A 130 -0.12 -5.33 -9.20
N TRP A 131 0.77 -6.25 -9.61
CA TRP A 131 0.38 -7.60 -10.02
C TRP A 131 -0.53 -8.34 -9.03
N PHE A 132 -0.25 -8.24 -7.72
CA PHE A 132 -1.04 -8.90 -6.69
C PHE A 132 -2.28 -8.08 -6.29
N PHE A 133 -2.09 -6.83 -5.86
CA PHE A 133 -3.16 -6.00 -5.32
C PHE A 133 -4.10 -5.42 -6.38
N GLY A 134 -3.65 -5.24 -7.62
CA GLY A 134 -4.47 -4.74 -8.72
C GLY A 134 -5.62 -5.70 -9.06
N SER A 135 -5.35 -7.00 -9.11
CA SER A 135 -6.37 -8.03 -9.33
C SER A 135 -7.43 -8.05 -8.23
N LEU A 136 -7.02 -7.94 -6.97
CA LEU A 136 -7.93 -7.85 -5.83
C LEU A 136 -8.77 -6.56 -5.87
N THR A 137 -8.12 -5.45 -6.21
CA THR A 137 -8.76 -4.14 -6.36
C THR A 137 -9.80 -4.16 -7.47
N ASN A 138 -9.53 -4.81 -8.61
CA ASN A 138 -10.48 -4.97 -9.71
C ASN A 138 -11.74 -5.74 -9.31
N LEU A 139 -11.61 -6.76 -8.45
CA LEU A 139 -12.75 -7.56 -7.98
C LEU A 139 -13.68 -6.74 -7.07
N ILE A 140 -13.11 -5.85 -6.26
CA ILE A 140 -13.83 -5.12 -5.21
C ILE A 140 -14.29 -3.74 -5.70
N CYS A 141 -13.44 -3.02 -6.42
CA CYS A 141 -13.74 -1.72 -7.01
C CYS A 141 -14.31 -1.91 -8.42
N LYS A 142 -15.62 -2.07 -8.50
CA LYS A 142 -16.34 -2.11 -9.79
C LYS A 142 -16.48 -0.69 -10.36
N PRO A 143 -16.38 -0.53 -11.70
CA PRO A 143 -16.71 0.73 -12.34
C PRO A 143 -18.17 1.09 -12.05
N ASN A 144 -18.43 2.31 -11.60
CA ASN A 144 -19.79 2.80 -11.52
C ASN A 144 -20.28 3.06 -12.96
N ASP A 145 -21.17 2.23 -13.48
CA ASP A 145 -21.95 2.52 -14.69
C ASP A 145 -23.07 3.52 -14.37
N LYS A 146 -22.71 4.74 -13.97
CA LYS A 146 -23.65 5.86 -13.93
C LYS A 146 -23.19 6.96 -14.86
#